data_AF-A0A830F443-F1
#
_entry.id   AF-A0A830F443-F1
#
_cell.length_a   1.000
_cell.length_b   1.000
_cell.length_c   1.000
_cell.angle_alpha   90.00
_cell.angle_beta   90.00
_cell.angle_gamma   90.00
#
_symmetry.space_group_name_H-M   'P 1'
#
loop_
_entity.id
_entity.type
_entity.pdbx_description
1 polymer ?
#
loop_
_entity_poly.entity_id
_entity_poly.type
_entity_poly.pdbx_seq_one_letter_code
_entity_poly.pdbx_strand_id
1 'polypeptide(L)'
;MPFIAVDPVDNRPRIPVGVGDDEEVQCPVCEDILRVRDGDSIARHFYYPPDSECSGESPLHLLMKSIAVDKVQKKHPDATVHVEFVTHEVPRRADVFVEFEQPKQPLGSGTAVEVQHQNEQKDFVETTASYLDGGCSVI
;
A
#
# COMPACT_ATOMS: atom_id res chain seq x y z
N MET A 1 13.11 -1.72 -5.86
CA MET A 1 12.98 -1.90 -4.40
C MET A 1 11.55 -2.35 -4.13
N PRO A 2 11.32 -3.54 -3.58
CA PRO A 2 9.98 -4.06 -3.32
C PRO A 2 9.31 -3.27 -2.20
N PHE A 3 7.98 -3.26 -2.18
CA PHE A 3 7.21 -2.56 -1.14
C PHE A 3 6.30 -3.48 -0.33
N ILE A 4 6.02 -4.66 -0.88
CA ILE A 4 5.46 -5.80 -0.17
C ILE A 4 6.53 -6.87 -0.14
N ALA A 5 6.70 -7.44 1.03
CA ALA A 5 7.37 -8.69 1.24
C ALA A 5 6.34 -9.72 1.71
N VAL A 6 6.72 -10.98 1.80
CA VAL A 6 5.89 -12.03 2.40
C VAL A 6 6.63 -12.64 3.57
N ASP A 7 5.87 -13.14 4.54
CA ASP A 7 6.45 -13.92 5.61
C ASP A 7 6.96 -15.26 5.06
N PRO A 8 8.20 -15.66 5.36
CA PRO A 8 8.78 -16.87 4.80
C PRO A 8 8.09 -18.17 5.27
N VAL A 9 7.28 -18.11 6.33
CA VAL A 9 6.62 -19.30 6.89
C VAL A 9 5.25 -19.55 6.27
N ASP A 10 4.44 -18.50 6.11
CA ASP A 10 3.04 -18.63 5.71
C ASP A 10 2.64 -17.78 4.48
N ASN A 11 3.62 -17.13 3.84
CA ASN A 11 3.44 -16.23 2.70
C ASN A 11 2.47 -15.05 2.97
N ARG A 12 2.16 -14.73 4.23
CA ARG A 12 1.30 -13.57 4.51
C ARG A 12 1.99 -12.28 4.05
N PRO A 13 1.28 -11.33 3.42
CA PRO A 13 1.85 -10.05 3.04
C PRO A 13 2.38 -9.26 4.25
N ARG A 14 3.54 -8.62 4.06
CA ARG A 14 4.23 -7.78 5.05
C ARG A 14 4.57 -6.44 4.40
N ILE A 15 4.33 -5.35 5.15
CA ILE A 15 4.70 -3.98 4.76
C ILE A 15 5.87 -3.48 5.63
N PRO A 16 6.72 -2.55 5.15
CA PRO A 16 7.97 -2.18 5.84
C PRO A 16 7.76 -1.66 7.26
N VAL A 17 6.65 -0.96 7.52
CA VAL A 17 6.31 -0.40 8.84
C VAL A 17 5.99 -1.49 9.87
N GLY A 18 5.48 -2.64 9.42
CA GLY A 18 5.12 -3.77 10.27
C GLY A 18 6.20 -4.85 10.36
N VAL A 19 7.43 -4.55 9.96
CA VAL A 19 8.58 -5.48 9.96
C VAL A 19 9.69 -4.84 10.79
N GLY A 20 10.14 -5.53 11.84
CA GLY A 20 11.28 -5.13 12.67
C GLY A 20 12.61 -5.19 11.93
N ASP A 21 13.64 -4.50 12.46
CA ASP A 21 14.94 -4.39 11.79
C ASP A 21 15.68 -5.73 11.60
N ASP A 22 15.44 -6.67 12.52
CA ASP A 22 16.02 -8.02 12.51
C ASP A 22 15.09 -9.08 11.89
N GLU A 23 13.89 -8.69 11.43
CA GLU A 23 12.94 -9.61 10.80
C GLU A 23 13.29 -9.86 9.33
N GLU A 24 13.39 -11.13 8.97
CA GLU A 24 13.56 -11.55 7.58
C GLU A 24 12.20 -11.74 6.92
N VAL A 25 12.02 -11.09 5.78
CA VAL A 25 10.84 -11.21 4.93
C VAL A 25 11.29 -11.48 3.50
N GLN A 26 10.46 -12.15 2.71
CA GLN A 26 10.84 -12.59 1.37
C GLN A 26 10.21 -11.73 0.28
N CYS A 27 10.91 -11.60 -0.84
CA CYS A 27 10.32 -11.06 -2.04
C CYS A 27 9.30 -12.06 -2.61
N PRO A 28 8.05 -11.66 -2.88
CA PRO A 28 7.06 -12.56 -3.50
C PRO A 28 7.36 -12.91 -4.97
N VAL A 29 8.37 -12.27 -5.58
CA VAL A 29 8.71 -12.46 -7.00
C VAL A 29 9.89 -13.40 -7.18
N CYS A 30 10.98 -13.18 -6.44
CA CYS A 30 12.20 -13.96 -6.55
C CYS A 30 12.51 -14.81 -5.31
N GLU A 31 11.69 -14.73 -4.26
CA GLU A 31 11.85 -15.46 -3.00
C GLU A 31 13.12 -15.10 -2.20
N ASP A 32 13.93 -14.16 -2.69
CA ASP A 32 15.10 -13.64 -1.97
C ASP A 32 14.70 -12.89 -0.70
N ILE A 33 15.61 -12.91 0.28
CA ILE A 33 15.44 -12.17 1.53
C ILE A 33 15.51 -10.66 1.28
N LEU A 34 14.51 -9.98 1.81
CA LEU A 34 14.40 -8.53 1.90
C LEU A 34 14.69 -8.09 3.33
N ARG A 35 15.33 -6.92 3.43
CA ARG A 35 15.54 -6.23 4.71
C ARG A 35 14.85 -4.88 4.68
N VAL A 36 14.58 -4.35 5.86
CA VAL A 36 14.02 -3.01 6.04
C VAL A 36 15.12 -2.00 6.31
N ARG A 37 14.96 -0.81 5.77
CA ARG A 37 15.81 0.36 6.06
C ARG A 37 14.93 1.60 6.15
N ASP A 38 15.33 2.50 7.03
CA ASP A 38 14.80 3.86 7.17
C ASP A 38 15.93 4.85 7.53
N GLY A 39 15.58 6.13 7.61
CA GLY A 39 16.46 7.21 8.05
C GLY A 39 15.75 8.57 8.06
N ASP A 40 16.42 9.62 8.52
CA ASP A 40 15.82 10.96 8.73
C ASP A 40 15.12 11.56 7.49
N SER A 41 15.57 11.20 6.29
CA SER A 41 15.01 11.62 5.00
C SER A 41 14.51 10.45 4.15
N ILE A 42 14.49 9.24 4.71
CA ILE A 42 14.22 8.00 3.99
C ILE A 42 13.07 7.28 4.69
N ALA A 43 11.91 7.24 4.03
CA ALA A 43 10.78 6.46 4.50
C ALA A 43 11.15 4.97 4.61
N ARG A 44 10.59 4.27 5.59
CA ARG A 44 10.85 2.86 5.82
C ARG A 44 10.42 2.03 4.60
N HIS A 45 11.35 1.31 4.01
CA HIS A 45 11.13 0.54 2.77
C HIS A 45 11.94 -0.76 2.77
N PHE A 46 11.53 -1.72 1.94
CA PHE A 46 12.32 -2.93 1.72
C PHE A 46 13.43 -2.67 0.72
N TYR A 47 14.58 -3.28 0.97
CA TYR A 47 15.71 -3.27 0.05
C TYR A 47 16.28 -4.69 -0.08
N TYR A 48 16.86 -4.95 -1.24
CA TYR A 48 17.64 -6.16 -1.48
C TYR A 48 19.06 -5.97 -0.94
N PRO A 49 19.63 -6.98 -0.27
CA PRO A 49 21.07 -7.11 -0.16
C PRO A 49 21.73 -7.03 -1.56
N PRO A 50 22.98 -6.56 -1.67
CA PRO A 50 23.62 -6.16 -2.94
C PRO A 50 23.74 -7.24 -4.04
N ASP A 51 23.31 -8.48 -3.80
CA ASP A 51 23.45 -9.63 -4.70
C ASP A 51 22.16 -10.05 -5.43
N SER A 52 21.06 -9.26 -5.39
CA SER A 52 19.78 -9.62 -6.04
C SER A 52 19.48 -8.87 -7.34
N GLU A 53 18.99 -9.57 -8.36
CA GLU A 53 18.71 -9.07 -9.73
C GLU A 53 17.21 -8.81 -10.02
N CYS A 54 16.33 -8.82 -9.02
CA CYS A 54 14.88 -8.78 -9.25
C CYS A 54 14.32 -7.36 -9.57
N SER A 55 13.67 -7.23 -10.74
CA SER A 55 12.98 -6.03 -11.22
C SER A 55 11.46 -6.05 -10.97
N GLY A 56 11.04 -5.73 -9.74
CA GLY A 56 9.62 -5.57 -9.37
C GLY A 56 8.95 -4.28 -9.88
N GLU A 57 7.68 -4.07 -9.48
CA GLU A 57 6.85 -2.86 -9.70
C GLU A 57 7.66 -1.55 -9.61
N SER A 58 7.33 -0.56 -10.46
CA SER A 58 8.14 0.66 -10.60
C SER A 58 8.44 1.24 -9.21
N PRO A 59 9.72 1.42 -8.83
CA PRO A 59 10.10 1.90 -7.49
C PRO A 59 9.37 3.18 -7.05
N LEU A 60 8.95 3.99 -8.02
CA LEU A 60 8.20 5.23 -7.79
C LEU A 60 6.73 4.99 -7.44
N HIS A 61 6.05 4.02 -8.06
CA HIS A 61 4.68 3.66 -7.69
C HIS A 61 4.62 3.17 -6.25
N LEU A 62 5.58 2.33 -5.89
CA LEU A 62 5.75 1.77 -4.57
C LEU A 62 6.11 2.82 -3.50
N LEU A 63 7.03 3.73 -3.81
CA LEU A 63 7.34 4.88 -2.95
C LEU A 63 6.10 5.74 -2.67
N MET A 64 5.26 5.98 -3.68
CA MET A 64 4.07 6.80 -3.50
C MET A 64 3.00 6.10 -2.66
N LYS A 65 2.85 4.76 -2.76
CA LYS A 65 1.99 3.99 -1.83
C LYS A 65 2.47 4.13 -0.37
N SER A 66 3.78 4.12 -0.14
CA SER A 66 4.36 4.31 1.20
C SER A 66 4.02 5.65 1.82
N ILE A 67 4.19 6.70 1.03
CA ILE A 67 3.90 8.07 1.44
C ILE A 67 2.41 8.20 1.71
N ALA A 68 1.56 7.60 0.86
CA ALA A 68 0.12 7.58 1.09
C ALA A 68 -0.22 6.94 2.43
N VAL A 69 0.29 5.74 2.74
CA VAL A 69 0.07 5.04 4.02
C VAL A 69 0.50 5.90 5.21
N ASP A 70 1.73 6.43 5.22
CA ASP A 70 2.23 7.27 6.32
C ASP A 70 1.35 8.51 6.53
N LYS A 71 0.92 9.16 5.45
CA LYS A 71 0.09 10.36 5.51
C LYS A 71 -1.31 10.05 6.03
N VAL A 72 -1.94 8.96 5.59
CA VAL A 72 -3.30 8.62 6.05
C VAL A 72 -3.30 8.14 7.49
N GLN A 73 -2.29 7.38 7.92
CA GLN A 73 -2.16 6.97 9.33
C GLN A 73 -1.98 8.18 10.26
N LYS A 74 -1.16 9.15 9.87
CA LYS A 74 -0.99 10.40 10.65
C LYS A 74 -2.25 11.26 10.66
N LYS A 75 -3.00 11.29 9.55
CA LYS A 75 -4.21 12.11 9.39
C LYS A 75 -5.43 11.48 10.06
N HIS A 76 -5.48 10.16 10.11
CA HIS A 76 -6.59 9.36 10.63
C HIS A 76 -6.05 8.29 11.59
N PRO A 77 -5.56 8.67 12.78
CA PRO A 77 -4.93 7.74 13.72
C PRO A 77 -5.88 6.65 14.23
N ASP A 78 -7.18 6.95 14.26
CA ASP A 78 -8.23 6.02 14.70
C ASP A 78 -8.83 5.19 13.55
N ALA A 79 -8.28 5.29 12.34
CA ALA A 79 -8.78 4.56 11.17
C ALA A 79 -7.93 3.31 10.91
N THR A 80 -8.58 2.27 10.40
CA THR A 80 -7.88 1.07 9.92
C THR A 80 -7.37 1.34 8.51
N VAL A 81 -6.08 1.14 8.27
CA VAL A 81 -5.45 1.37 6.97
C VAL A 81 -5.05 0.03 6.35
N HIS A 82 -5.60 -0.26 5.19
CA HIS A 82 -5.34 -1.45 4.40
C HIS A 82 -4.52 -1.09 3.15
N VAL A 83 -3.74 -2.04 2.63
CA VAL A 83 -2.91 -1.88 1.42
C VAL A 83 -3.30 -2.98 0.45
N GLU A 84 -3.49 -2.64 -0.83
CA GLU A 84 -3.96 -3.57 -1.87
C GLU A 84 -5.27 -4.30 -1.52
N PHE A 85 -6.25 -3.52 -1.04
CA PHE A 85 -7.47 -4.06 -0.44
C PHE A 85 -8.67 -3.97 -1.38
N VAL A 86 -9.51 -5.01 -1.38
CA VAL A 86 -10.81 -5.02 -2.07
C VAL A 86 -11.90 -4.93 -1.01
N THR A 87 -12.70 -3.88 -1.07
CA THR A 87 -13.84 -3.69 -0.17
C THR A 87 -15.01 -4.59 -0.62
N HIS A 88 -15.94 -4.90 0.27
CA HIS A 88 -17.13 -5.68 -0.11
C HIS A 88 -18.09 -4.88 -0.99
N GLU A 89 -18.10 -3.56 -0.82
CA GLU A 89 -18.94 -2.60 -1.51
C GLU A 89 -18.43 -2.30 -2.92
N VAL A 90 -17.10 -2.37 -3.12
CA VAL A 90 -16.45 -2.01 -4.38
C VAL A 90 -15.56 -3.16 -4.85
N PRO A 91 -15.86 -3.84 -5.98
CA PRO A 91 -15.06 -4.95 -6.49
C PRO A 91 -13.77 -4.45 -7.19
N ARG A 92 -13.10 -3.46 -6.61
CA ARG A 92 -11.81 -2.91 -7.06
C ARG A 92 -10.80 -2.95 -5.93
N ARG A 93 -9.55 -3.20 -6.31
CA ARG A 93 -8.43 -3.27 -5.39
C ARG A 93 -7.79 -1.89 -5.26
N ALA A 94 -8.01 -1.25 -4.12
CA ALA A 94 -7.39 0.02 -3.77
C ALA A 94 -5.91 -0.17 -3.46
N ASP A 95 -5.05 0.75 -3.92
CA ASP A 95 -3.63 0.71 -3.55
C ASP A 95 -3.46 0.93 -2.04
N VAL A 96 -4.21 1.85 -1.46
CA VAL A 96 -4.40 2.01 -0.01
C VAL A 96 -5.88 2.27 0.27
N PHE A 97 -6.44 1.67 1.30
CA PHE A 97 -7.83 1.90 1.72
C PHE A 97 -7.87 2.29 3.20
N VAL A 98 -8.50 3.42 3.50
CA VAL A 98 -8.73 3.91 4.85
C VAL A 98 -10.16 3.58 5.24
N GLU A 99 -10.34 2.74 6.23
CA GLU A 99 -11.65 2.35 6.75
C GLU A 99 -11.94 3.11 8.06
N PHE A 100 -13.13 3.70 8.15
CA PHE A 100 -13.59 4.41 9.35
C PHE A 100 -14.60 3.55 10.10
N GLU A 101 -14.41 3.42 11.42
CA GLU A 101 -15.35 2.68 12.29
C GLU A 101 -16.79 3.25 12.22
N GLN A 102 -16.90 4.57 12.03
CA GLN A 102 -18.17 5.25 11.75
C GLN A 102 -18.00 6.15 10.52
N PRO A 103 -19.03 6.23 9.64
CA PRO A 103 -18.96 7.09 8.46
C PRO A 103 -18.67 8.55 8.83
N LYS A 104 -17.67 9.15 8.19
CA LYS A 104 -17.27 10.54 8.41
C LYS A 104 -17.77 11.39 7.26
N GLN A 105 -18.45 12.50 7.52
CA GLN A 105 -18.80 13.46 6.46
C GLN A 105 -17.60 14.36 6.14
N PRO A 106 -17.22 14.57 4.86
CA PRO A 106 -17.84 14.09 3.62
C PRO A 106 -17.28 12.74 3.10
N LEU A 107 -16.39 12.09 3.84
CA LEU A 107 -15.57 10.96 3.38
C LEU A 107 -16.33 9.63 3.23
N GLY A 108 -17.49 9.47 3.87
CA GLY A 108 -18.25 8.22 3.86
C GLY A 108 -17.70 7.16 4.82
N SER A 109 -17.90 5.89 4.50
CA SER A 109 -17.42 4.73 5.31
C SER A 109 -15.92 4.49 5.17
N GLY A 110 -15.29 5.00 4.12
CA GLY A 110 -13.86 4.84 3.88
C GLY A 110 -13.33 5.71 2.75
N THR A 111 -12.02 5.71 2.57
CA THR A 111 -11.32 6.44 1.52
C THR A 111 -10.32 5.55 0.83
N ALA A 112 -10.53 5.28 -0.45
CA ALA A 112 -9.53 4.67 -1.31
C ALA A 112 -8.49 5.71 -1.74
N VAL A 113 -7.23 5.34 -1.73
CA VAL A 113 -6.13 6.13 -2.30
C VAL A 113 -5.54 5.30 -3.44
N GLU A 114 -5.62 5.85 -4.65
CA GLU A 114 -5.15 5.19 -5.88
C GLU A 114 -3.92 5.94 -6.37
N VAL A 115 -2.78 5.26 -6.38
CA VAL A 115 -1.54 5.89 -6.81
C VAL A 115 -1.41 5.69 -8.32
N GLN A 116 -1.29 6.79 -9.06
CA GLN A 116 -1.01 6.71 -10.49
C GLN A 116 0.45 7.07 -10.76
N HIS A 117 1.21 6.10 -11.26
CA HIS A 117 2.51 6.35 -11.87
C HIS A 117 2.53 5.87 -13.32
N GLN A 118 2.63 6.80 -14.27
CA GLN A 118 2.79 6.55 -15.72
C GLN A 118 1.71 5.65 -16.38
N ASN A 119 0.54 5.50 -15.78
CA ASN A 119 -0.57 4.74 -16.36
C ASN A 119 -1.56 5.68 -17.06
N GLU A 120 -1.30 5.99 -18.34
CA GLU A 120 -2.23 6.77 -19.19
C GLU A 120 -3.52 6.01 -19.55
N GLN A 121 -3.65 4.74 -19.12
CA GLN A 121 -4.75 3.83 -19.48
C GLN A 121 -5.74 3.52 -18.34
N LYS A 122 -5.54 4.02 -17.11
CA LYS A 122 -6.52 3.79 -16.02
C LYS A 122 -7.72 4.73 -16.22
N ASP A 123 -8.92 4.16 -16.37
CA ASP A 123 -10.16 4.95 -16.43
C ASP A 123 -10.48 5.54 -15.04
N PHE A 124 -10.11 6.81 -14.87
CA PHE A 124 -10.35 7.59 -13.66
C PHE A 124 -11.83 7.78 -13.38
N VAL A 125 -12.64 7.95 -14.43
CA VAL A 125 -14.07 8.24 -14.31
C VAL A 125 -14.78 7.00 -13.77
N GLU A 126 -14.48 5.83 -14.34
CA GLU A 126 -15.07 4.57 -13.90
C GLU A 126 -14.60 4.16 -12.50
N THR A 127 -13.33 4.42 -12.17
CA THR A 127 -12.77 4.14 -10.83
C THR A 127 -13.43 5.02 -9.77
N THR A 128 -13.55 6.31 -10.06
CA THR A 128 -14.18 7.28 -9.16
C THR A 128 -15.65 6.97 -8.97
N ALA A 129 -16.38 6.68 -10.05
CA ALA A 129 -17.79 6.31 -9.97
C ALA A 129 -18.00 5.06 -9.11
N SER A 130 -17.17 4.02 -9.29
CA SER A 130 -17.30 2.78 -8.53
C SER A 130 -17.13 2.97 -7.02
N TYR A 131 -16.16 3.77 -6.58
CA TYR A 131 -15.97 4.03 -5.15
C TYR A 131 -17.07 4.93 -4.56
N LEU A 132 -17.49 5.96 -5.31
CA LEU A 132 -18.58 6.85 -4.87
C LEU A 132 -19.92 6.12 -4.75
N ASP A 133 -20.24 5.22 -5.69
CA ASP A 133 -21.44 4.37 -5.63
C ASP A 133 -21.40 3.42 -4.42
N GLY A 134 -20.21 2.97 -4.03
CA GLY A 134 -19.96 2.19 -2.82
C GLY A 134 -19.95 2.99 -1.52
N GLY A 135 -20.24 4.30 -1.55
CA GLY A 135 -20.26 5.16 -0.37
C GLY A 135 -18.88 5.51 0.18
N CYS A 136 -17.83 5.30 -0.62
CA CYS A 136 -16.44 5.60 -0.28
C CYS A 136 -15.94 6.82 -1.06
N SER A 137 -15.05 7.58 -0.46
CA SER A 137 -14.29 8.60 -1.19
C SER A 137 -13.09 7.98 -1.90
N VAL A 138 -12.61 8.61 -2.98
CA VAL A 138 -11.36 8.25 -3.65
C VAL A 138 -10.45 9.47 -3.80
N ILE A 139 -9.14 9.28 -3.62
CA ILE A 139 -8.10 10.31 -3.75
C ILE A 139 -6.95 9.78 -4.60
#